data_AF-A0A3D9F445-F1
#
_entry.id   AF-A0A3D9F445-F1
#
_cell.length_a   1.000
_cell.length_b   1.000
_cell.length_c   1.000
_cell.angle_alpha   90.00
_cell.angle_beta   90.00
_cell.angle_gamma   90.00
#
_symmetry.space_group_name_H-M   'P 1'
#
loop_
_entity.id
_entity.type
_entity.pdbx_description
1 polymer ?
#
loop_
_entity_poly.entity_id
_entity_poly.type
_entity_poly.pdbx_seq_one_letter_code
_entity_poly.pdbx_strand_id
1 'polypeptide(L)' 'MSTLTVDCPTCGAPVEWSEKSANRPFCSDRCKLIDLGAWAAEEHAIPGNELEDDLYSEDLNRRGH' A
#
# COMPACT_ATOMS: atom_id res chain seq x y z
N MET A 1 22.11 4.59 -21.02
CA MET A 1 21.51 3.90 -19.87
C MET A 1 20.05 4.31 -19.82
N SER A 2 19.10 3.38 -19.95
CA SER A 2 17.67 3.72 -19.86
C SER A 2 17.31 3.82 -18.38
N THR A 3 16.73 4.95 -17.97
CA THR A 3 16.17 5.11 -16.62
C THR A 3 14.87 4.33 -16.52
N LEU A 4 14.71 3.56 -15.44
CA LEU A 4 13.44 2.90 -15.15
C LEU A 4 12.41 3.99 -14.83
N THR A 5 11.23 3.91 -15.45
CA THR A 5 10.10 4.80 -15.17
C THR A 5 8.91 3.94 -14.77
N VAL A 6 8.18 4.34 -13.74
CA VAL A 6 6.99 3.67 -13.23
C VAL A 6 5.82 4.64 -13.20
N ASP A 7 4.59 4.14 -13.22
CA ASP A 7 3.41 4.98 -13.09
C ASP A 7 3.08 5.23 -11.62
N CYS A 8 2.76 6.47 -11.28
CA CYS A 8 2.28 6.84 -9.95
C CYS A 8 0.96 6.09 -9.66
N PRO A 9 0.87 5.28 -8.60
CA PRO A 9 -0.33 4.47 -8.33
C PRO A 9 -1.58 5.31 -8.06
N THR A 10 -1.42 6.56 -7.61
CA THR A 10 -2.55 7.45 -7.28
C THR A 10 -3.13 8.17 -8.50
N CYS A 11 -2.30 8.53 -9.48
CA CYS A 11 -2.72 9.43 -10.57
C CYS A 11 -2.20 9.07 -11.96
N GLY A 12 -1.39 8.01 -12.08
CA GLY A 12 -0.83 7.52 -13.35
C GLY A 12 0.29 8.37 -13.95
N ALA A 13 0.72 9.44 -13.29
CA ALA A 13 1.83 10.25 -13.79
C ALA A 13 3.15 9.45 -13.81
N PRO A 14 4.00 9.59 -14.84
CA PRO A 14 5.27 8.87 -14.92
C PRO A 14 6.26 9.38 -13.87
N VAL A 15 6.93 8.46 -13.19
CA VAL A 15 7.92 8.72 -12.14
C VAL A 15 9.23 8.02 -12.50
N GLU A 16 10.29 8.81 -12.68
CA GLU A 16 11.64 8.28 -12.87
C GLU A 16 12.11 7.57 -11.59
N TRP A 17 12.62 6.36 -11.71
CA TRP A 17 13.16 5.57 -10.61
C TRP A 17 14.61 6.01 -10.30
N SER A 18 14.75 7.18 -9.69
CA SER A 18 16.02 7.74 -9.26
C SER A 18 15.90 8.51 -7.95
N GLU A 19 17.04 8.84 -7.33
CA GLU A 19 17.09 9.57 -6.06
C GLU A 19 16.41 10.94 -6.10
N LYS A 20 16.35 11.56 -7.29
CA LYS A 20 15.69 12.85 -7.52
C LYS A 20 14.18 12.78 -7.28
N SER A 21 13.56 11.62 -7.53
CA SER A 21 12.16 11.36 -7.23
C SER A 21 12.01 11.00 -5.75
N ALA A 22 11.99 12.00 -4.88
CA ALA A 22 12.00 11.82 -3.42
C ALA A 22 10.81 11.00 -2.88
N ASN A 23 9.66 11.06 -3.57
CA ASN A 23 8.42 10.41 -3.15
C ASN A 23 8.12 9.12 -3.92
N ARG A 24 9.08 8.58 -4.69
CA ARG A 24 8.88 7.35 -5.47
C ARG A 24 8.27 6.21 -4.60
N PRO A 25 7.26 5.47 -5.10
CA PRO A 25 6.73 5.44 -6.47
C PRO A 25 5.74 6.58 -6.82
N PHE A 26 5.46 7.49 -5.90
CA PHE A 26 4.50 8.58 -6.12
C PHE A 26 5.15 9.80 -6.79
N CYS A 27 4.39 10.51 -7.63
CA CYS A 27 4.87 11.72 -8.30
C CYS A 27 4.99 12.93 -7.36
N SER A 28 4.36 12.88 -6.18
CA SER A 28 4.35 13.97 -5.19
C SER A 28 3.97 13.46 -3.80
N ASP A 29 4.29 14.26 -2.78
CA ASP A 29 3.88 13.99 -1.40
C ASP A 29 2.35 13.92 -1.25
N ARG A 30 1.62 14.76 -2.00
CA ARG A 30 0.14 14.70 -2.06
C ARG A 30 -0.36 13.32 -2.49
N CYS A 31 0.22 12.73 -3.55
CA CYS A 31 -0.22 11.42 -4.03
C CYS A 31 0.06 10.32 -3.00
N LYS A 32 1.22 10.38 -2.34
CA LYS A 32 1.55 9.47 -1.22
C LYS A 32 0.53 9.56 -0.07
N LEU A 33 0.12 10.77 0.30
CA LEU A 33 -0.85 10.97 1.38
C LEU A 33 -2.27 10.52 1.01
N ILE A 34 -2.66 10.70 -0.25
CA ILE A 34 -3.96 10.19 -0.75
C ILE A 34 -3.99 8.67 -0.67
N ASP A 35 -2.94 8.00 -1.16
CA ASP A 35 -2.82 6.53 -1.11
C ASP A 35 -2.91 6.03 0.34
N LEU A 36 -2.15 6.63 1.24
CA LEU A 36 -2.23 6.33 2.68
C LEU A 36 -3.64 6.55 3.25
N GLY A 37 -4.33 7.61 2.81
CA GLY A 37 -5.72 7.89 3.19
C GLY A 37 -6.69 6.80 2.74
N ALA A 38 -6.54 6.31 1.51
CA ALA A 38 -7.39 5.24 0.96
C ALA A 38 -7.22 3.92 1.74
N TRP A 39 -6.00 3.60 2.17
CA TRP A 39 -5.75 2.47 3.08
C TRP A 39 -6.39 2.67 4.45
N ALA A 40 -6.26 3.85 5.04
CA ALA A 40 -6.87 4.17 6.33
C ALA A 40 -8.40 4.18 6.28
N ALA A 41 -8.99 4.46 5.12
CA ALA A 41 -10.43 4.45 4.87
C ALA A 41 -10.96 3.09 4.41
N GLU A 42 -10.13 2.03 4.40
CA GLU A 42 -10.49 0.68 3.94
C GLU A 42 -10.95 0.61 2.47
N GLU A 43 -10.64 1.62 1.66
CA GLU A 43 -10.90 1.61 0.20
C GLU A 43 -9.94 0.64 -0.52
N HIS A 44 -8.78 0.42 0.07
CA HIS A 44 -7.85 -0.64 -0.32
C HIS A 44 -7.87 -1.76 0.71
N ALA A 45 -8.31 -2.94 0.25
CA ALA A 45 -8.33 -4.15 1.05
C ALA A 45 -7.75 -5.32 0.25
N ILE A 46 -7.01 -6.18 0.94
CA ILE A 46 -6.61 -7.47 0.42
C ILE A 46 -7.65 -8.47 0.92
N PRO A 47 -8.36 -9.19 0.03
CA PRO A 47 -9.36 -10.16 0.45
C PRO A 47 -8.69 -11.27 1.28
N GLY A 48 -9.27 -11.54 2.45
CA GLY A 48 -8.85 -12.62 3.33
C GLY A 48 -9.34 -13.99 2.85
N ASN A 49 -8.74 -15.04 3.42
CA ASN A 49 -9.25 -16.40 3.35
C ASN A 49 -10.03 -16.67 4.64
N GLU A 50 -11.34 -16.93 4.52
CA GLU A 50 -12.23 -17.14 5.67
C GLU A 50 -11.72 -18.23 6.64
N LEU A 51 -11.09 -19.28 6.11
CA LEU A 51 -10.56 -20.38 6.93
C LEU A 51 -9.33 -19.98 7.77
N GLU A 52 -8.54 -19.01 7.31
CA GLU A 52 -7.36 -18.53 8.02
C GLU A 52 -7.75 -17.52 9.10
N ASP A 53 -8.70 -16.62 8.82
CA ASP A 53 -9.18 -15.62 9.76
C ASP A 53 -9.78 -16.25 11.04
N ASP A 54 -10.53 -17.35 10.90
CA ASP A 54 -11.09 -18.09 12.03
C ASP A 54 -9.99 -18.71 12.93
N LEU A 55 -8.98 -19.34 12.31
CA LEU A 55 -7.89 -20.00 13.04
C LEU A 55 -7.01 -19.01 13.82
N TYR A 56 -6.71 -17.85 13.22
CA TYR A 56 -5.93 -16.82 13.90
C TYR A 56 -6.72 -16.14 15.02
N SER A 57 -8.04 -15.99 14.86
CA SER A 57 -8.93 -15.42 15.89
C SER A 57 -9.04 -16.31 17.13
N GLU A 58 -9.10 -17.63 16.95
CA GLU A 58 -9.14 -18.59 18.07
C GLU A 58 -7.83 -18.64 18.87
N ASP A 59 -6.67 -18.52 18.19
CA ASP A 59 -5.35 -18.56 18.86
C ASP A 59 -5.12 -17.32 19.75
N LEU A 60 -5.58 -16.13 19.31
CA LEU A 60 -5.54 -14.90 20.11
C LEU A 60 -6.43 -15.00 21.36
N ASN A 61 -7.62 -15.58 21.25
CA ASN A 61 -8.52 -15.80 22.39
C ASN A 61 -7.92 -16.77 23.42
N ARG A 62 -7.07 -17.70 22.99
CA ARG A 62 -6.48 -18.72 23.88
C ARG A 62 -5.31 -18.23 24.72
N ARG A 63 -4.64 -17.14 24.30
CA ARG A 63 -3.48 -16.54 25.00
C ARG A 63 -3.87 -15.48 26.03
N GLY A 64 -5.16 -15.14 26.13
CA GLY A 64 -5.72 -14.18 27.08
C GLY A 64 -6.09 -14.75 28.46
N HIS A 65 -5.77 -16.02 28.74
CA HIS A 65 -5.97 -16.67 30.03
C HIS A 65 -4.64 -16.97 30.73
#